data_AF-A0A950CD40-F1
#
_entry.id   AF-A0A950CD40-F1
#
_cell.length_a   1.000
_cell.length_b   1.000
_cell.length_c   1.000
_cell.angle_alpha   90.00
_cell.angle_beta   90.00
_cell.angle_gamma   90.00
#
_symmetry.space_group_name_H-M   'P 1'
#
loop_
_entity.id
_entity.type
_entity.pdbx_description
1 polymer ?
#
loop_
_entity_poly.entity_id
_entity_poly.type
_entity_poly.pdbx_seq_one_letter_code
_entity_poly.pdbx_strand_id
1 'polypeptide(L)' 'MSSAVETTDHNTIKKWAESRGGFPAQVKGTDGLLRIDFGEPEENLKRISWEDFFAKFDESRIKFLYSPEKDSKFNKFVRN' A
#
# COMPACT_ATOMS: atom_id res chain seq x y z
N MET A 1 -17.28 7.29 -12.99
CA MET A 1 -17.20 6.25 -11.95
C MET A 1 -15.75 5.83 -11.86
N SER A 2 -15.03 6.23 -10.82
CA SER A 2 -13.69 5.70 -10.56
C SER A 2 -13.83 4.23 -10.15
N SER A 3 -13.54 3.30 -11.05
CA SER A 3 -13.53 1.88 -10.74
C SER A 3 -12.34 1.60 -9.82
N ALA A 4 -12.58 1.16 -8.59
CA ALA A 4 -11.53 0.67 -7.71
C ALA A 4 -11.53 -0.86 -7.74
N VAL A 5 -10.34 -1.45 -7.79
CA VAL A 5 -10.13 -2.91 -7.82
C VAL A 5 -9.52 -3.32 -6.49
N GLU A 6 -10.01 -4.43 -5.92
CA GLU A 6 -9.44 -5.02 -4.72
C GLU A 6 -8.55 -6.22 -5.05
N THR A 7 -7.46 -6.39 -4.29
CA THR A 7 -6.58 -7.54 -4.40
C THR A 7 -5.89 -7.84 -3.06
N THR A 8 -5.52 -9.10 -2.87
CA THR A 8 -4.57 -9.56 -1.84
C THR A 8 -3.29 -10.11 -2.45
N ASP A 9 -3.16 -10.09 -3.79
CA ASP A 9 -1.99 -10.62 -4.48
C ASP A 9 -0.79 -9.67 -4.31
N HIS A 10 0.22 -10.13 -3.58
CA HIS A 10 1.42 -9.36 -3.25
C HIS A 10 2.15 -8.85 -4.50
N ASN A 11 2.21 -9.68 -5.54
CA ASN A 11 2.89 -9.31 -6.80
C ASN A 11 2.17 -8.16 -7.52
N THR A 12 0.85 -8.17 -7.53
CA THR A 12 0.01 -7.12 -8.11
C THR A 12 0.20 -5.81 -7.35
N ILE A 13 0.17 -5.85 -6.02
CA ILE A 13 0.37 -4.68 -5.16
C ILE A 13 1.75 -4.08 -5.39
N LYS A 14 2.79 -4.93 -5.35
CA LYS A 14 4.18 -4.52 -5.57
C LYS A 14 4.38 -3.86 -6.94
N LYS A 15 3.95 -4.52 -8.02
CA LYS A 15 4.07 -3.99 -9.38
C LYS A 15 3.30 -2.68 -9.54
N TRP A 16 2.09 -2.59 -8.98
CA TRP A 16 1.27 -1.39 -9.06
C TRP A 16 1.92 -0.19 -8.36
N ALA A 17 2.50 -0.42 -7.18
CA ALA A 17 3.19 0.62 -6.42
C ALA A 17 4.49 1.05 -7.11
N GLU A 18 5.36 0.09 -7.48
CA GLU A 18 6.65 0.37 -8.11
C GLU A 18 6.49 1.09 -9.46
N SER A 19 5.48 0.74 -10.26
CA SER A 19 5.21 1.43 -11.53
C SER A 19 4.82 2.90 -11.37
N ARG A 20 4.47 3.32 -10.15
CA ARG A 20 4.10 4.69 -9.77
C ARG A 20 5.16 5.36 -8.90
N GLY A 21 6.34 4.75 -8.78
CA GLY A 21 7.43 5.21 -7.91
C GLY A 21 7.14 5.03 -6.42
N GLY A 22 6.14 4.23 -6.06
CA GLY A 22 5.73 3.97 -4.70
C GLY A 22 6.60 2.92 -4.01
N PHE A 23 6.75 3.03 -2.70
CA PHE A 23 7.47 2.08 -1.87
C PHE A 23 6.68 1.74 -0.59
N PRO A 24 6.88 0.55 -0.02
CA PRO A 24 6.16 0.13 1.18
C PRO A 24 6.65 0.92 2.40
N ALA A 25 5.70 1.43 3.17
CA ALA A 25 5.96 2.20 4.37
C ALA A 25 5.00 1.82 5.50
N GLN A 26 5.44 2.15 6.71
CA GLN A 26 4.66 2.02 7.93
C GLN A 26 4.60 3.36 8.65
N VAL A 27 3.43 3.71 9.19
CA VAL A 27 3.26 4.95 9.96
C VAL A 27 3.84 4.76 11.37
N LYS A 28 4.82 5.59 11.73
CA LYS A 28 5.40 5.63 13.09
C LYS A 28 4.34 6.05 14.11
N GLY A 29 4.43 5.49 15.32
CA GLY A 29 3.50 5.83 16.41
C GLY A 29 2.09 5.24 16.25
N THR A 30 1.89 4.36 15.26
CA THR A 30 0.65 3.59 15.11
C THR A 30 0.91 2.11 15.37
N ASP A 31 -0.16 1.38 15.64
CA ASP A 31 -0.12 -0.08 15.76
C ASP A 31 -0.05 -0.73 14.38
N GLY A 32 1.08 -0.56 13.70
CA GLY A 32 1.33 -1.34 12.49
C GLY A 32 0.88 -0.72 11.16
N LEU A 33 0.26 0.47 11.15
CA LEU A 33 -0.49 0.97 9.98
C LEU A 33 0.37 1.04 8.71
N LEU A 34 -0.07 0.32 7.69
CA LEU A 34 0.60 0.19 6.39
C LEU A 34 0.19 1.31 5.41
N ARG A 35 1.16 1.73 4.59
CA ARG A 35 1.01 2.73 3.52
C ARG A 35 1.90 2.39 2.32
N ILE A 36 1.52 2.88 1.15
CA ILE A 36 2.43 3.04 0.02
C ILE A 36 2.82 4.51 -0.01
N ASP A 37 4.11 4.78 0.16
CA ASP A 37 4.69 6.12 0.11
C ASP A 37 5.14 6.42 -1.33
N PHE A 38 4.74 7.57 -1.85
CA PHE A 38 5.08 8.04 -3.21
C PHE A 38 6.06 9.23 -3.19
N GLY A 39 6.78 9.43 -2.09
CA GLY A 39 7.66 10.58 -1.88
C GLY A 39 6.90 11.86 -1.51
N GLU A 40 5.73 11.72 -0.90
CA GLU A 40 4.97 12.86 -0.38
C GLU A 40 5.55 13.30 0.97
N PRO A 41 5.45 14.59 1.34
CA PRO A 41 6.01 15.10 2.59
C PRO A 41 5.18 14.65 3.80
N GLU A 42 5.20 13.35 4.10
CA GLU A 42 4.70 12.77 5.35
C GLU A 42 5.87 12.45 6.27
N GLU A 43 6.06 13.25 7.33
CA GLU A 43 7.19 13.10 8.26
C GLU A 43 7.14 11.80 9.09
N ASN A 44 5.99 11.12 9.11
CA ASN A 44 5.73 9.98 9.98
C ASN A 44 5.85 8.62 9.28
N LEU A 45 6.27 8.57 8.02
CA LEU A 45 6.46 7.32 7.30
C LEU A 45 7.86 6.74 7.56
N LYS A 46 7.89 5.45 7.88
CA LYS A 46 9.11 4.63 7.92
C LYS A 46 9.07 3.69 6.73
N ARG A 47 10.01 3.86 5.80
CA ARG A 47 10.23 2.88 4.73
C ARG A 47 10.60 1.53 5.34
N ILE A 48 9.94 0.48 4.86
CA ILE A 48 10.19 -0.91 5.26
C ILE A 48 10.47 -1.77 4.02
N SER A 49 10.83 -3.04 4.21
CA SER A 49 10.95 -3.98 3.10
C SER A 49 9.56 -4.43 2.61
N TRP A 50 9.48 -4.91 1.37
CA TRP A 50 8.25 -5.57 0.88
C TRP A 50 7.91 -6.82 1.68
N GLU A 51 8.92 -7.54 2.17
CA GLU A 51 8.74 -8.73 3.01
C GLU A 51 8.05 -8.37 4.34
N ASP A 52 8.57 -7.38 5.07
CA ASP A 52 7.96 -6.91 6.33
C ASP A 52 6.55 -6.34 6.10
N PHE A 53 6.36 -5.68 4.96
CA PHE A 53 5.08 -5.10 4.59
C PHE A 53 4.03 -6.19 4.37
N PHE A 54 4.34 -7.21 3.59
CA PHE A 54 3.39 -8.28 3.28
C PHE A 54 3.15 -9.21 4.48
N ALA A 55 4.16 -9.45 5.32
CA ALA A 55 3.95 -10.17 6.58
C ALA A 55 2.86 -9.50 7.45
N LYS A 56 2.93 -8.17 7.62
CA LYS A 56 1.91 -7.40 8.37
C LYS A 56 0.58 -7.31 7.64
N PHE A 57 0.60 -7.20 6.31
CA PHE A 57 -0.60 -7.16 5.49
C PHE A 57 -1.42 -8.44 5.64
N ASP A 58 -0.75 -9.60 5.61
CA ASP A 58 -1.36 -10.90 5.78
C ASP A 58 -1.86 -11.11 7.22
N GLU A 59 -1.04 -10.75 8.22
CA GLU A 59 -1.42 -10.81 9.64
C GLU A 59 -2.65 -9.95 9.93
N SER A 60 -2.72 -8.76 9.33
CA SER A 60 -3.85 -7.83 9.49
C SER A 60 -5.11 -8.26 8.73
N ARG A 61 -5.03 -9.27 7.86
CA ARG A 61 -6.13 -9.77 7.01
C ARG A 61 -6.86 -8.64 6.28
N ILE A 62 -6.08 -7.77 5.64
CA ILE A 62 -6.58 -6.61 4.89
C ILE A 62 -6.48 -6.87 3.38
N LYS A 63 -7.22 -6.07 2.60
CA LYS A 63 -7.14 -6.02 1.14
C LYS A 63 -6.55 -4.69 0.69
N PHE A 64 -5.92 -4.73 -0.48
CA PHE A 64 -5.47 -3.55 -1.18
C PHE A 64 -6.52 -3.12 -2.20
N LEU A 65 -7.15 -1.97 -1.97
CA LEU A 65 -8.06 -1.33 -2.89
C LEU A 65 -7.30 -0.25 -3.66
N TYR A 66 -7.31 -0.29 -4.98
CA TYR A 66 -6.53 0.64 -5.81
C TYR A 66 -7.25 1.04 -7.10
N SER A 67 -6.84 2.15 -7.69
CA SER A 67 -7.30 2.53 -9.03
C SER A 67 -6.44 1.86 -10.12
N PRO A 68 -7.06 1.19 -11.11
CA PRO A 68 -6.34 0.61 -12.26
C PRO A 68 -5.88 1.70 -13.25
N GLU A 69 -6.37 2.93 -13.13
CA GLU A 69 -5.97 4.05 -13.98
C GLU A 69 -4.48 4.37 -13.81
N LYS A 70 -3.79 4.61 -14.93
CA LYS A 70 -2.32 4.78 -14.95
C LYS A 70 -1.83 5.95 -14.09
N ASP A 71 -2.57 7.06 -14.10
CA ASP A 71 -2.15 8.30 -13.44
C ASP A 71 -2.68 8.44 -12.01
N SER A 72 -3.46 7.46 -11.55
CA SER A 72 -4.02 7.49 -10.20
C SER A 72 -3.10 6.79 -9.20
N LYS A 73 -2.75 7.51 -8.12
CA LYS A 73 -2.09 6.96 -6.92
C LYS A 73 -3.10 6.52 -5.85
N PHE A 74 -4.40 6.58 -6.15
CA PHE A 74 -5.42 6.22 -5.19
C PHE A 74 -5.26 4.76 -4.77
N ASN A 75 -5.02 4.56 -3.47
CA ASN A 75 -5.03 3.27 -2.84
C ASN A 75 -5.53 3.38 -1.39
N LYS A 76 -6.10 2.29 -0.88
CA LYS A 76 -6.52 2.12 0.51
C LYS A 76 -6.31 0.69 0.95
N PHE A 77 -6.05 0.53 2.23
CA PHE A 77 -6.08 -0.76 2.92
C PHE A 77 -7.41 -0.88 3.64
N VAL A 78 -8.17 -1.92 3.32
CA VAL A 78 -9.50 -2.18 3.91
C VAL A 78 -9.49 -3.52 4.60
N ARG A 79 -10.18 -3.64 5.74
CA ARG A 79 -10.32 -4.95 6.40
C ARG A 79 -11.20 -5.86 5.55
N ASN A 80 -10.87 -7.14 5.54
CA ASN A 80 -11.76 -8.18 5.01
C ASN A 80 -13.02 -8.34 5.87
#